data_AF-A0A954WZ64-F1
#
_entry.id   AF-A0A954WZ64-F1
#
_cell.length_a   1.000
_cell.length_b   1.000
_cell.length_c   1.000
_cell.angle_alpha   90.00
_cell.angle_beta   90.00
_cell.angle_gamma   90.00
#
_symmetry.space_group_name_H-M   'P 1'
#
loop_
_entity.id
_entity.type
_entity.pdbx_description
1 polymer ?
#
loop_
_entity_poly.entity_id
_entity_poly.type
_entity_poly.pdbx_seq_one_letter_code
_entity_poly.pdbx_strand_id
1 'polypeptide(L)'
;FKRAVKLLEELVAESPDAPDCRHDLVLTLSVVDLLSPEPTLAEYQACEPLLRRAVTEARTLVDRFAAQGRYHLTMAQTQFKLGLVVQRLALLEEPGGRISRQLEAEQLYRQAIRHQQAVVQRQPQALGLAAWLAKYQISLAQLLLEQQKPESARQIVTETVTLLTQSEASDLPRPIREPILAEAYSVLAQAADAMGDLAAAEAALEQMELLQPPPGEGPPHEQRPPRGDGPPRGDGPPRGDGPPRDGRPGPPRRGPR
;
A
#
# COMPACT_ATOMS: atom_id res chain seq x y z
N PHE A 1 8.23 -13.97 9.98
CA PHE A 1 7.56 -14.29 8.70
C PHE A 1 7.43 -15.80 8.44
N LYS A 2 8.47 -16.50 7.93
CA LYS A 2 8.37 -17.92 7.50
C LYS A 2 7.78 -18.88 8.55
N ARG A 3 8.17 -18.74 9.82
CA ARG A 3 7.61 -19.55 10.92
C ARG A 3 6.12 -19.31 11.14
N ALA A 4 5.66 -18.06 11.03
CA ALA A 4 4.25 -17.73 11.20
C ALA A 4 3.40 -18.32 10.07
N VAL A 5 3.86 -18.19 8.81
CA VAL A 5 3.22 -18.82 7.64
C VAL A 5 3.07 -20.32 7.86
N LYS A 6 4.16 -21.02 8.25
CA LYS A 6 4.12 -22.46 8.49
C LYS A 6 3.10 -22.85 9.58
N LEU A 7 3.09 -22.14 10.72
CA LEU A 7 2.14 -22.42 11.80
C LEU A 7 0.69 -22.19 11.35
N LEU A 8 0.43 -21.13 10.59
CA LEU A 8 -0.91 -20.84 10.07
C LEU A 8 -1.35 -21.86 9.01
N GLU A 9 -0.44 -22.36 8.17
CA GLU A 9 -0.71 -23.46 7.23
C GLU A 9 -1.12 -24.75 7.97
N GLU A 10 -0.39 -25.11 9.03
CA GLU A 10 -0.70 -26.27 9.88
C GLU A 10 -2.10 -26.10 10.52
N LEU A 11 -2.39 -24.92 11.09
CA LEU A 11 -3.71 -24.64 11.68
C LEU A 11 -4.85 -24.68 10.66
N VAL A 12 -4.64 -24.17 9.45
CA VAL A 12 -5.64 -24.24 8.37
C VAL A 12 -5.89 -25.68 7.92
N ALA A 13 -4.87 -26.53 7.95
CA ALA A 13 -5.00 -27.96 7.63
C ALA A 13 -5.73 -28.73 8.73
N GLU A 14 -5.45 -28.43 10.01
CA GLU A 14 -6.08 -29.06 11.17
C GLU A 14 -7.53 -28.59 11.38
N SER A 15 -7.85 -27.36 10.98
CA SER A 15 -9.16 -26.73 11.18
C SER A 15 -9.65 -26.00 9.93
N PRO A 16 -9.99 -26.71 8.83
CA PRO A 16 -10.35 -26.09 7.55
C PRO A 16 -11.62 -25.22 7.60
N ASP A 17 -12.47 -25.45 8.60
CA ASP A 17 -13.72 -24.72 8.82
C ASP A 17 -13.58 -23.55 9.81
N ALA A 18 -12.38 -23.32 10.37
CA ALA A 18 -12.08 -22.15 11.18
C ALA A 18 -11.58 -21.01 10.26
N PRO A 19 -12.43 -20.05 9.86
CA PRO A 19 -12.05 -19.10 8.83
C PRO A 19 -11.05 -18.05 9.30
N ASP A 20 -10.94 -17.83 10.63
CA ASP A 20 -10.00 -16.86 11.19
C ASP A 20 -8.54 -17.29 10.98
N CYS A 21 -8.19 -18.58 11.12
CA CYS A 21 -6.84 -19.07 10.83
C CYS A 21 -6.45 -18.84 9.36
N ARG A 22 -7.38 -19.06 8.43
CA ARG A 22 -7.16 -18.79 7.00
C ARG A 22 -7.08 -17.30 6.72
N HIS A 23 -7.88 -16.49 7.40
CA HIS A 23 -7.80 -15.03 7.30
C HIS A 23 -6.44 -14.50 7.76
N ASP A 24 -5.94 -14.97 8.90
CA ASP A 24 -4.62 -14.64 9.41
C ASP A 24 -3.50 -15.10 8.47
N LEU A 25 -3.67 -16.26 7.81
CA LEU A 25 -2.75 -16.71 6.76
C LEU A 25 -2.71 -15.74 5.58
N VAL A 26 -3.88 -15.28 5.09
CA VAL A 26 -3.96 -14.28 4.01
C VAL A 26 -3.29 -12.99 4.42
N LEU A 27 -3.57 -12.48 5.63
CA LEU A 27 -2.95 -11.26 6.14
C LEU A 27 -1.44 -11.44 6.23
N THR A 28 -0.96 -12.55 6.77
CA THR A 28 0.46 -12.86 6.88
C THR A 28 1.14 -12.93 5.51
N LEU A 29 0.56 -13.65 4.54
CA LEU A 29 1.10 -13.75 3.19
C LEU A 29 1.09 -12.42 2.42
N SER A 30 0.17 -11.51 2.77
CA SER A 30 0.03 -10.19 2.14
C SER A 30 0.66 -9.04 2.95
N VAL A 31 1.37 -9.35 4.04
CA VAL A 31 2.26 -8.41 4.75
C VAL A 31 3.49 -8.17 3.88
N VAL A 32 3.27 -7.32 2.90
CA VAL A 32 4.27 -6.74 2.02
C VAL A 32 4.16 -5.24 2.17
N ASP A 33 5.28 -4.61 2.52
CA ASP A 33 5.40 -3.16 2.53
C ASP A 33 5.72 -2.66 1.12
N LEU A 34 4.67 -2.54 0.31
CA LEU A 34 4.75 -1.91 -1.02
C LEU A 34 4.68 -0.37 -0.93
N LEU A 35 4.54 0.18 0.28
CA LEU A 35 4.42 1.62 0.54
C LEU A 35 5.75 2.24 1.00
N SER A 36 6.79 1.43 1.21
CA SER A 36 8.16 1.91 1.24
C SER A 36 8.41 2.78 0.00
N PRO A 37 9.05 3.95 0.12
CA PRO A 37 9.11 4.96 -0.93
C PRO A 37 9.68 4.44 -2.26
N GLU A 38 10.51 3.39 -2.24
CA GLU A 38 11.03 2.74 -3.43
C GLU A 38 11.27 1.24 -3.19
N PRO A 39 10.26 0.36 -3.37
CA PRO A 39 10.48 -1.07 -3.29
C PRO A 39 11.38 -1.48 -4.45
N THR A 40 12.43 -2.24 -4.13
CA THR A 40 13.36 -2.78 -5.11
C THR A 40 12.67 -3.82 -5.98
N LEU A 41 13.24 -4.04 -7.17
CA LEU A 41 12.74 -5.07 -8.07
C LEU A 41 12.76 -6.47 -7.46
N ALA A 42 13.80 -6.78 -6.69
CA ALA A 42 13.93 -8.05 -5.99
C ALA A 42 12.81 -8.25 -4.94
N GLU A 43 12.37 -7.16 -4.29
CA GLU A 43 11.24 -7.21 -3.37
C GLU A 43 9.94 -7.51 -4.12
N TYR A 44 9.67 -6.86 -5.25
CA TYR A 44 8.51 -7.19 -6.09
C TYR A 44 8.50 -8.67 -6.52
N GLN A 45 9.63 -9.17 -7.01
CA GLN A 45 9.77 -10.58 -7.41
C GLN A 45 9.54 -11.55 -6.24
N ALA A 46 10.04 -11.22 -5.05
CA ALA A 46 9.85 -12.04 -3.85
C ALA A 46 8.38 -12.05 -3.37
N CYS A 47 7.65 -10.95 -3.61
CA CYS A 47 6.28 -10.77 -3.13
C CYS A 47 5.23 -11.40 -4.03
N GLU A 48 5.46 -11.45 -5.35
CA GLU A 48 4.50 -12.03 -6.29
C GLU A 48 3.99 -13.43 -5.87
N PRO A 49 4.85 -14.44 -5.61
CA PRO A 49 4.36 -15.78 -5.26
C PRO A 49 3.59 -15.79 -3.92
N LEU A 50 3.96 -14.93 -2.96
CA LEU A 50 3.25 -14.82 -1.68
C LEU A 50 1.85 -14.24 -1.87
N LEU A 51 1.73 -13.18 -2.67
CA LEU A 51 0.46 -12.52 -2.96
C LEU A 51 -0.47 -13.40 -3.80
N ARG A 52 0.05 -14.16 -4.78
CA ARG A 52 -0.76 -15.14 -5.53
C ARG A 52 -1.35 -16.22 -4.62
N ARG A 53 -0.58 -16.69 -3.65
CA ARG A 53 -1.07 -17.62 -2.62
C ARG A 53 -2.12 -16.96 -1.74
N ALA A 54 -1.87 -15.73 -1.28
CA ALA A 54 -2.83 -14.96 -0.49
C ALA A 54 -4.17 -14.78 -1.21
N VAL A 55 -4.18 -14.48 -2.52
CA VAL A 55 -5.42 -14.39 -3.33
C VAL A 55 -6.16 -15.72 -3.36
N THR A 56 -5.45 -16.84 -3.45
CA THR A 56 -6.06 -18.18 -3.46
C THR A 56 -6.74 -18.49 -2.13
N GLU A 57 -6.10 -18.15 -1.01
CA GLU A 57 -6.66 -18.30 0.33
C GLU A 57 -7.84 -17.34 0.57
N ALA A 58 -7.73 -16.09 0.12
CA ALA A 58 -8.80 -15.09 0.21
C ALA A 58 -10.03 -15.48 -0.61
N ARG A 59 -9.84 -16.10 -1.78
CA ARG A 59 -10.94 -16.64 -2.60
C ARG A 59 -11.73 -17.69 -1.83
N THR A 60 -11.03 -18.61 -1.17
CA THR A 60 -11.68 -19.65 -0.36
C THR A 60 -12.54 -19.04 0.75
N LEU A 61 -12.08 -17.95 1.38
CA LEU A 61 -12.88 -17.21 2.37
C LEU A 61 -14.13 -16.56 1.76
N VAL A 62 -13.99 -15.89 0.62
CA VAL A 62 -15.12 -15.23 -0.05
C VAL A 62 -16.15 -16.25 -0.54
N ASP A 63 -15.70 -17.36 -1.13
CA ASP A 63 -16.60 -18.39 -1.68
C ASP A 63 -17.40 -19.10 -0.57
N ARG A 64 -16.77 -19.38 0.57
CA ARG A 64 -17.43 -20.04 1.71
C ARG A 64 -18.26 -19.09 2.57
N PHE A 65 -17.85 -17.82 2.66
CA PHE A 65 -18.40 -16.86 3.62
C PHE A 65 -18.77 -15.52 2.96
N ALA A 66 -19.43 -15.57 1.80
CA ALA A 66 -19.77 -14.41 0.97
C ALA A 66 -20.59 -13.30 1.67
N ALA A 67 -21.28 -13.61 2.77
CA ALA A 67 -22.00 -12.61 3.55
C ALA A 67 -21.07 -11.70 4.38
N GLN A 68 -19.83 -12.15 4.67
CA GLN A 68 -18.91 -11.44 5.55
C GLN A 68 -18.08 -10.39 4.78
N GLY A 69 -18.42 -9.11 4.97
CA GLY A 69 -17.72 -7.99 4.31
C GLY A 69 -16.20 -7.96 4.54
N ARG A 70 -15.72 -8.40 5.72
CA ARG A 70 -14.28 -8.43 6.04
C ARG A 70 -13.44 -9.26 5.06
N TYR A 71 -13.98 -10.35 4.53
CA TYR A 71 -13.26 -11.20 3.59
C TYR A 71 -13.23 -10.59 2.19
N HIS A 72 -14.29 -9.88 1.79
CA HIS A 72 -14.25 -9.07 0.57
C HIS A 72 -13.23 -7.95 0.65
N LEU A 73 -13.12 -7.26 1.79
CA LEU A 73 -12.07 -6.25 1.99
C LEU A 73 -10.67 -6.85 1.88
N THR A 74 -10.45 -8.01 2.50
CA THR A 74 -9.15 -8.70 2.45
C THR A 74 -8.81 -9.16 1.03
N MET A 75 -9.79 -9.69 0.31
CA MET A 75 -9.65 -10.05 -1.10
C MET A 75 -9.29 -8.82 -1.94
N ALA A 76 -10.02 -7.71 -1.77
CA ALA A 76 -9.77 -6.47 -2.49
C ALA A 76 -8.34 -5.96 -2.28
N GLN A 77 -7.92 -5.88 -1.01
CA GLN A 77 -6.57 -5.44 -0.65
C GLN A 77 -5.48 -6.35 -1.25
N THR A 78 -5.69 -7.66 -1.18
CA THR A 78 -4.69 -8.63 -1.66
C THR A 78 -4.59 -8.61 -3.20
N GLN A 79 -5.72 -8.53 -3.90
CA GLN A 79 -5.76 -8.39 -5.35
C GLN A 79 -5.14 -7.06 -5.81
N PHE A 80 -5.43 -5.97 -5.11
CA PHE A 80 -4.82 -4.66 -5.38
C PHE A 80 -3.29 -4.72 -5.25
N LYS A 81 -2.79 -5.27 -4.14
CA LYS A 81 -1.34 -5.45 -3.94
C LYS A 81 -0.72 -6.32 -5.02
N LEU A 82 -1.36 -7.44 -5.39
CA LEU A 82 -0.87 -8.29 -6.47
C LEU A 82 -0.87 -7.53 -7.81
N GLY A 83 -1.90 -6.73 -8.09
CA GLY A 83 -1.98 -5.89 -9.27
C GLY A 83 -0.80 -4.91 -9.37
N LEU A 84 -0.46 -4.25 -8.27
CA LEU A 84 0.72 -3.38 -8.19
C LEU A 84 2.01 -4.14 -8.51
N VAL A 85 2.21 -5.31 -7.89
CA VAL A 85 3.41 -6.12 -8.14
C VAL A 85 3.49 -6.57 -9.60
N VAL A 86 2.39 -7.10 -10.15
CA VAL A 86 2.32 -7.57 -11.53
C VAL A 86 2.56 -6.44 -12.53
N GLN A 87 1.98 -5.26 -12.30
CA GLN A 87 2.19 -4.07 -13.13
C GLN A 87 3.67 -3.66 -13.13
N ARG A 88 4.32 -3.63 -11.95
CA ARG A 88 5.74 -3.26 -11.84
C ARG A 88 6.65 -4.27 -12.53
N LEU A 89 6.38 -5.57 -12.39
CA LEU A 89 7.16 -6.62 -13.04
C LEU A 89 6.95 -6.66 -14.56
N ALA A 90 5.81 -6.18 -15.08
CA ALA A 90 5.56 -6.07 -16.52
C ALA A 90 6.61 -5.23 -17.25
N LEU A 91 7.24 -4.26 -16.57
CA LEU A 91 8.28 -3.40 -17.13
C LEU A 91 9.55 -4.18 -17.52
N LEU A 92 9.79 -5.35 -16.92
CA LEU A 92 10.93 -6.21 -17.21
C LEU A 92 10.71 -7.17 -18.37
N GLU A 93 9.45 -7.38 -18.74
CA GLU A 93 9.10 -8.39 -19.72
C GLU A 93 9.30 -7.83 -21.14
N GLU A 94 9.64 -8.75 -22.05
CA GLU A 94 9.56 -8.52 -23.48
C GLU A 94 8.13 -8.10 -23.88
N PRO A 95 7.93 -7.40 -25.01
CA PRO A 95 6.63 -6.80 -25.35
C PRO A 95 5.42 -7.74 -25.21
N GLY A 96 5.55 -9.01 -25.62
CA GLY A 96 4.48 -10.00 -25.48
C GLY A 96 4.17 -10.37 -24.02
N GLY A 97 5.19 -10.55 -23.19
CA GLY A 97 5.03 -10.81 -21.76
C GLY A 97 4.47 -9.60 -21.01
N ARG A 98 4.92 -8.39 -21.39
CA ARG A 98 4.43 -7.13 -20.84
C ARG A 98 2.93 -6.96 -21.03
N ILE A 99 2.42 -7.20 -22.24
CA ILE A 99 0.98 -7.10 -22.53
C ILE A 99 0.18 -8.06 -21.65
N SER A 100 0.62 -9.32 -21.55
CA SER A 100 -0.04 -10.33 -20.70
C SER A 100 -0.10 -9.89 -19.22
N ARG A 101 1.03 -9.41 -18.68
CA ARG A 101 1.12 -8.89 -17.30
C ARG A 101 0.24 -7.65 -17.09
N GLN A 102 0.20 -6.72 -18.05
CA GLN A 102 -0.65 -5.53 -17.97
C GLN A 102 -2.14 -5.89 -17.95
N LEU A 103 -2.57 -6.85 -18.77
CA LEU A 103 -3.95 -7.35 -18.75
C LEU A 103 -4.29 -8.03 -17.43
N GLU A 104 -3.37 -8.82 -16.87
CA GLU A 104 -3.53 -9.43 -15.55
C GLU A 104 -3.68 -8.38 -14.45
N ALA A 105 -2.81 -7.36 -14.41
CA ALA A 105 -2.89 -6.26 -13.45
C ALA A 105 -4.23 -5.50 -13.57
N GLU A 106 -4.69 -5.23 -14.79
CA GLU A 106 -5.99 -4.60 -15.02
C GLU A 106 -7.13 -5.42 -14.43
N GLN A 107 -7.14 -6.74 -14.67
CA GLN A 107 -8.16 -7.63 -14.12
C GLN A 107 -8.14 -7.66 -12.59
N LEU A 108 -6.95 -7.68 -11.98
CA LEU A 108 -6.78 -7.65 -10.53
C LEU A 108 -7.33 -6.36 -9.91
N TYR A 109 -7.03 -5.20 -10.49
CA TYR A 109 -7.59 -3.93 -10.03
C TYR A 109 -9.11 -3.88 -10.18
N ARG A 110 -9.66 -4.31 -11.32
CA ARG A 110 -11.12 -4.37 -11.51
C ARG A 110 -11.80 -5.29 -10.51
N GLN A 111 -11.19 -6.43 -10.19
CA GLN A 111 -11.70 -7.34 -9.15
C GLN A 111 -11.64 -6.70 -7.76
N ALA A 112 -10.53 -6.05 -7.43
CA ALA A 112 -10.37 -5.34 -6.16
C ALA A 112 -11.42 -4.23 -5.99
N ILE A 113 -11.62 -3.41 -7.02
CA ILE A 113 -12.65 -2.36 -7.06
C ILE A 113 -14.04 -2.96 -6.83
N ARG A 114 -14.41 -4.04 -7.55
CA ARG A 114 -15.73 -4.69 -7.36
C ARG A 114 -15.95 -5.14 -5.91
N HIS A 115 -14.96 -5.79 -5.30
CA HIS A 115 -15.07 -6.22 -3.90
C HIS A 115 -15.17 -5.04 -2.93
N GLN A 116 -14.32 -4.03 -3.09
CA GLN A 116 -14.32 -2.83 -2.25
C GLN A 116 -15.64 -2.06 -2.37
N GLN A 117 -16.11 -1.84 -3.60
CA GLN A 117 -17.33 -1.10 -3.91
C GLN A 117 -18.57 -1.79 -3.33
N ALA A 118 -18.63 -3.13 -3.38
CA ALA A 118 -19.72 -3.89 -2.74
C ALA A 118 -19.76 -3.70 -1.22
N VAL A 119 -18.61 -3.51 -0.55
CA VAL A 119 -18.56 -3.23 0.89
C VAL A 119 -18.92 -1.78 1.18
N VAL A 120 -18.42 -0.82 0.40
CA VAL A 120 -18.77 0.61 0.53
C VAL A 120 -20.28 0.82 0.39
N GLN A 121 -20.94 0.16 -0.57
CA GLN A 121 -22.39 0.25 -0.75
C GLN A 121 -23.19 -0.23 0.47
N ARG A 122 -22.66 -1.18 1.25
CA ARG A 122 -23.31 -1.68 2.48
C ARG A 122 -22.97 -0.85 3.70
N GLN A 123 -21.87 -0.09 3.67
CA GLN A 123 -21.34 0.69 4.78
C GLN A 123 -20.88 2.08 4.29
N PRO A 124 -21.78 2.92 3.78
CA PRO A 124 -21.39 4.19 3.15
C PRO A 124 -20.72 5.16 4.15
N GLN A 125 -21.09 5.08 5.42
CA GLN A 125 -20.53 5.88 6.52
C GLN A 125 -19.10 5.48 6.91
N ALA A 126 -18.60 4.32 6.45
CA ALA A 126 -17.23 3.89 6.71
C ALA A 126 -16.29 4.59 5.73
N LEU A 127 -16.08 5.90 5.91
CA LEU A 127 -15.42 6.79 4.96
C LEU A 127 -14.01 6.30 4.53
N GLY A 128 -13.28 5.63 5.43
CA GLY A 128 -11.99 5.01 5.11
C GLY A 128 -12.08 3.98 3.97
N LEU A 129 -13.20 3.26 3.83
CA LEU A 129 -13.43 2.33 2.72
C LEU A 129 -13.58 3.05 1.39
N ALA A 130 -14.22 4.23 1.37
CA ALA A 130 -14.34 5.06 0.17
C ALA A 130 -12.97 5.63 -0.26
N ALA A 131 -12.13 6.02 0.70
CA ALA A 131 -10.76 6.44 0.42
C ALA A 131 -9.94 5.33 -0.26
N TRP A 132 -10.04 4.08 0.23
CA TRP A 132 -9.39 2.93 -0.41
C TRP A 132 -9.97 2.60 -1.79
N LEU A 133 -11.28 2.71 -1.98
CA LEU A 133 -11.92 2.56 -3.28
C LEU A 133 -11.35 3.55 -4.30
N ALA A 134 -11.26 4.83 -3.90
CA ALA A 134 -10.67 5.86 -4.74
C ALA A 134 -9.21 5.56 -5.11
N LYS A 135 -8.39 5.09 -4.15
CA LYS A 135 -7.01 4.67 -4.45
C LYS A 135 -6.95 3.54 -5.49
N TYR A 136 -7.83 2.54 -5.40
CA TYR A 136 -7.85 1.45 -6.37
C TYR A 136 -8.26 1.93 -7.77
N GLN A 137 -9.24 2.84 -7.84
CA GLN A 137 -9.69 3.45 -9.08
C GLN A 137 -8.59 4.29 -9.74
N ILE A 138 -7.85 5.08 -8.96
CA ILE A 138 -6.71 5.88 -9.45
C ILE A 138 -5.62 4.98 -10.04
N SER A 139 -5.21 3.91 -9.35
CA SER A 139 -4.19 2.99 -9.88
C SER A 139 -4.65 2.28 -11.15
N LEU A 140 -5.93 1.92 -11.25
CA LEU A 140 -6.49 1.38 -12.49
C LEU A 140 -6.45 2.42 -13.63
N ALA A 141 -6.83 3.68 -13.36
CA ALA A 141 -6.79 4.74 -14.35
C ALA A 141 -5.36 5.02 -14.84
N GLN A 142 -4.36 5.03 -13.95
CA GLN A 142 -2.94 5.14 -14.32
C GLN A 142 -2.51 3.99 -15.24
N LEU A 143 -2.83 2.73 -14.88
CA LEU A 143 -2.53 1.58 -15.73
C LEU A 143 -3.22 1.67 -17.10
N LEU A 144 -4.44 2.20 -17.17
CA LEU A 144 -5.15 2.39 -18.44
C LEU A 144 -4.47 3.45 -19.32
N LEU A 145 -3.91 4.52 -18.74
CA LEU A 145 -3.10 5.48 -19.48
C LEU A 145 -1.82 4.84 -20.02
N GLU A 146 -1.13 4.02 -19.22
CA GLU A 146 0.04 3.25 -19.68
C GLU A 146 -0.30 2.32 -20.86
N GLN A 147 -1.54 1.83 -20.91
CA GLN A 147 -2.08 1.00 -21.99
C GLN A 147 -2.68 1.80 -23.16
N GLN A 148 -2.53 3.13 -23.18
CA GLN A 148 -3.09 4.01 -24.20
C GLN A 148 -4.63 3.93 -24.32
N LYS A 149 -5.32 3.83 -23.17
CA LYS A 149 -6.79 3.81 -23.06
C LYS A 149 -7.31 5.04 -22.29
N PRO A 150 -7.06 6.28 -22.76
CA PRO A 150 -7.32 7.49 -21.99
C PRO A 150 -8.81 7.74 -21.73
N GLU A 151 -9.73 7.33 -22.61
CA GLU A 151 -11.17 7.49 -22.39
C GLU A 151 -11.65 6.67 -21.18
N SER A 152 -11.17 5.43 -21.08
CA SER A 152 -11.48 4.56 -19.94
C SER A 152 -10.87 5.09 -18.64
N ALA A 153 -9.64 5.61 -18.69
CA ALA A 153 -9.00 6.24 -17.55
C ALA A 153 -9.79 7.49 -17.09
N ARG A 154 -10.16 8.37 -18.03
CA ARG A 154 -10.96 9.58 -17.78
C ARG A 154 -12.28 9.25 -17.10
N GLN A 155 -12.99 8.22 -17.56
CA GLN A 155 -14.25 7.79 -16.94
C GLN A 155 -14.04 7.42 -15.46
N ILE A 156 -13.10 6.50 -15.19
CA ILE A 156 -12.86 5.98 -13.84
C ILE A 156 -12.43 7.09 -12.88
N VAL A 157 -11.54 7.98 -13.32
CA VAL A 157 -11.05 9.07 -12.46
C VAL A 157 -12.10 10.15 -12.24
N THR A 158 -12.99 10.39 -13.21
CA THR A 158 -14.15 11.30 -13.03
C THR A 158 -15.12 10.75 -11.98
N GLU A 159 -15.42 9.45 -12.03
CA GLU A 159 -16.22 8.77 -11.00
C GLU A 159 -15.54 8.87 -9.63
N THR A 160 -14.21 8.78 -9.58
CA THR A 160 -13.43 8.90 -8.34
C THR A 160 -13.49 10.31 -7.75
N VAL A 161 -13.34 11.36 -8.57
CA VAL A 161 -13.50 12.76 -8.15
C VAL A 161 -14.92 13.00 -7.63
N THR A 162 -15.93 12.48 -8.33
CA THR A 162 -17.34 12.58 -7.92
C THR A 162 -17.57 11.92 -6.56
N LEU A 163 -17.05 10.71 -6.35
CA LEU A 163 -17.09 10.02 -5.05
C LEU A 163 -16.52 10.91 -3.94
N LEU A 164 -15.35 11.50 -4.14
CA LEU A 164 -14.65 12.27 -3.11
C LEU A 164 -15.17 13.70 -2.89
N THR A 165 -15.97 14.25 -3.82
CA THR A 165 -16.47 15.64 -3.74
C THR A 165 -17.97 15.74 -3.52
N GLN A 166 -18.75 14.74 -3.93
CA GLN A 166 -20.22 14.82 -3.99
C GLN A 166 -20.96 13.69 -3.25
N SER A 167 -20.24 12.80 -2.56
CA SER A 167 -20.84 11.71 -1.74
C SER A 167 -20.55 11.89 -0.26
N GLU A 168 -21.01 10.98 0.61
CA GLU A 168 -20.62 10.93 2.03
C GLU A 168 -19.08 10.94 2.23
N ALA A 169 -18.31 10.47 1.24
CA ALA A 169 -16.85 10.56 1.28
C ALA A 169 -16.31 12.01 1.20
N SER A 170 -17.13 13.00 0.89
CA SER A 170 -16.77 14.42 1.07
C SER A 170 -16.50 14.75 2.53
N ASP A 171 -17.05 13.99 3.48
CA ASP A 171 -16.82 14.22 4.91
C ASP A 171 -15.48 13.64 5.40
N LEU A 172 -14.68 13.04 4.50
CA LEU A 172 -13.32 12.63 4.81
C LEU A 172 -12.49 13.82 5.30
N PRO A 173 -11.72 13.68 6.39
CA PRO A 173 -10.82 14.71 6.86
C PRO A 173 -9.91 15.21 5.73
N ARG A 174 -9.75 16.53 5.61
CA ARG A 174 -8.93 17.17 4.57
C ARG A 174 -7.53 16.52 4.41
N PRO A 175 -6.77 16.22 5.49
CA PRO A 175 -5.45 15.59 5.35
C PRO A 175 -5.46 14.20 4.70
N ILE A 176 -6.61 13.52 4.69
CA ILE A 176 -6.79 12.23 4.01
C ILE A 176 -7.35 12.45 2.61
N ARG A 177 -8.35 13.33 2.46
CA ARG A 177 -9.09 13.54 1.21
C ARG A 177 -8.28 14.26 0.14
N GLU A 178 -7.59 15.34 0.51
CA GLU A 178 -6.93 16.24 -0.46
C GLU A 178 -5.78 15.58 -1.23
N PRO A 179 -4.89 14.77 -0.60
CA PRO A 179 -3.86 14.06 -1.36
C PRO A 179 -4.44 13.08 -2.38
N ILE A 180 -5.57 12.43 -2.07
CA ILE A 180 -6.25 11.50 -2.98
C ILE A 180 -6.90 12.27 -4.12
N LEU A 181 -7.56 13.40 -3.83
CA LEU A 181 -8.13 14.26 -4.85
C LEU A 181 -7.07 14.86 -5.78
N ALA A 182 -5.95 15.34 -5.24
CA ALA A 182 -4.86 15.88 -6.04
C ALA A 182 -4.29 14.81 -7.00
N GLU A 183 -4.10 13.58 -6.51
CA GLU A 183 -3.69 12.47 -7.37
C GLU A 183 -4.74 12.14 -8.45
N ALA A 184 -6.03 12.14 -8.10
CA ALA A 184 -7.11 11.94 -9.07
C ALA A 184 -7.13 13.04 -10.14
N TYR A 185 -7.01 14.32 -9.77
CA TYR A 185 -6.94 15.42 -10.72
C TYR A 185 -5.70 15.35 -11.60
N SER A 186 -4.54 14.95 -11.07
CA SER A 186 -3.35 14.70 -11.87
C SER A 186 -3.59 13.64 -12.96
N VAL A 187 -4.27 12.54 -12.62
CA VAL A 187 -4.58 11.48 -13.59
C VAL A 187 -5.65 11.93 -14.59
N LEU A 188 -6.63 12.72 -14.16
CA LEU A 188 -7.63 13.32 -15.05
C LEU A 188 -6.98 14.26 -16.07
N ALA A 189 -6.02 15.08 -15.64
CA ALA A 189 -5.25 15.96 -16.53
C ALA A 189 -4.49 15.16 -17.59
N GLN A 190 -3.78 14.10 -17.18
CA GLN A 190 -3.06 13.21 -18.10
C GLN A 190 -4.00 12.53 -19.11
N ALA A 191 -5.18 12.09 -18.65
CA ALA A 191 -6.17 11.49 -19.54
C ALA A 191 -6.74 12.49 -20.55
N ALA A 192 -7.00 13.73 -20.14
CA ALA A 192 -7.47 14.79 -21.03
C ALA A 192 -6.40 15.20 -22.06
N ASP A 193 -5.14 15.35 -21.64
CA ASP A 193 -4.00 15.66 -22.51
C ASP A 193 -3.79 14.56 -23.57
N ALA A 194 -3.83 13.28 -23.17
CA ALA A 194 -3.74 12.15 -24.09
C ALA A 194 -4.90 12.10 -25.13
N MET A 195 -6.03 12.74 -24.84
CA MET A 195 -7.16 12.90 -25.75
C MET A 195 -7.10 14.19 -26.60
N GLY A 196 -6.10 15.06 -26.36
CA GLY A 196 -5.97 16.38 -27.01
C GLY A 196 -6.92 17.45 -26.46
N ASP A 197 -7.55 17.21 -25.30
CA ASP A 197 -8.47 18.14 -24.64
C ASP A 197 -7.69 19.04 -23.66
N LEU A 198 -6.88 19.95 -24.22
CA LEU A 198 -5.96 20.81 -23.46
C LEU A 198 -6.67 21.66 -22.41
N ALA A 199 -7.88 22.16 -22.73
CA ALA A 199 -8.66 22.96 -21.79
C ALA A 199 -9.10 22.15 -20.57
N ALA A 200 -9.52 20.89 -20.75
CA ALA A 200 -9.86 20.02 -19.63
C ALA A 200 -8.60 19.60 -18.84
N ALA A 201 -7.46 19.44 -19.51
CA ALA A 201 -6.19 19.13 -18.85
C ALA A 201 -5.75 20.29 -17.94
N GLU A 202 -5.78 21.52 -18.44
CA GLU A 202 -5.48 22.74 -17.66
C GLU A 202 -6.43 22.89 -16.48
N ALA A 203 -7.74 22.76 -16.68
CA ALA A 203 -8.71 22.86 -15.60
C ALA A 203 -8.48 21.81 -14.50
N ALA A 204 -8.09 20.58 -14.85
CA ALA A 204 -7.76 19.55 -13.88
C ALA A 204 -6.45 19.86 -13.11
N LEU A 205 -5.43 20.42 -13.78
CA LEU A 205 -4.20 20.85 -13.12
C LEU A 205 -4.43 22.00 -12.14
N GLU A 206 -5.28 22.97 -12.49
CA GLU A 206 -5.67 24.05 -11.59
C GLU A 206 -6.32 23.50 -10.31
N GLN A 207 -7.23 22.52 -10.45
CA GLN A 207 -7.85 21.88 -9.28
C GLN A 207 -6.82 21.12 -8.44
N MET A 208 -5.86 20.44 -9.06
CA MET A 208 -4.77 19.77 -8.35
C MET A 208 -3.92 20.78 -7.54
N GLU A 209 -3.58 21.93 -8.14
CA GLU A 209 -2.75 22.96 -7.50
C GLU A 209 -3.45 23.58 -6.28
N LEU A 210 -4.76 23.84 -6.37
CA LEU A 210 -5.57 24.33 -5.24
C LEU A 210 -5.58 23.38 -4.04
N LEU A 211 -5.29 22.09 -4.24
CA LEU A 211 -5.27 21.06 -3.21
C LEU A 211 -3.88 20.82 -2.61
N GLN A 212 -2.81 21.37 -3.22
CA GLN A 212 -1.47 21.27 -2.64
C GLN A 212 -1.32 22.31 -1.50
N PRO A 213 -0.63 21.96 -0.40
CA PRO A 213 -0.29 22.95 0.60
C PRO A 213 0.57 24.04 -0.03
N PRO A 214 0.40 25.32 0.36
CA PRO A 214 1.17 26.41 -0.21
C PRO A 214 2.67 26.16 -0.05
N PRO A 215 3.49 26.46 -1.07
CA PRO A 215 4.94 26.30 -0.99
C PRO A 215 5.49 27.18 0.14
N GLY A 216 5.83 26.57 1.29
CA GLY A 216 6.38 27.27 2.45
C GLY A 216 5.86 26.80 3.81
N GLU A 217 4.70 26.14 3.85
CA GLU A 217 4.22 25.48 5.07
C GLU A 217 4.73 24.04 5.11
N GLY A 218 6.03 23.89 5.38
CA GLY A 218 6.52 22.62 5.90
C GLY A 218 5.71 22.23 7.15
N PRO A 219 5.67 20.93 7.52
CA PRO A 219 5.00 20.53 8.75
C PRO A 219 5.46 21.46 9.87
N PRO A 220 4.56 22.03 10.68
CA PRO A 220 4.96 22.91 11.76
C PRO A 220 6.08 22.18 12.47
N HIS A 221 7.28 22.74 12.44
CA HIS A 221 8.35 22.26 13.29
C HIS A 221 7.71 22.26 14.67
N GLU A 222 7.35 21.07 15.16
CA GLU A 222 6.98 20.89 16.55
C GLU A 222 8.06 21.64 17.28
N GLN A 223 7.66 22.76 17.89
CA GLN A 223 8.57 23.60 18.63
C GLN A 223 9.15 22.67 19.65
N ARG A 224 10.36 22.20 19.36
CA ARG A 224 11.11 21.34 20.23
C ARG A 224 11.10 22.12 21.53
N PRO A 225 10.48 21.60 22.61
CA PRO A 225 10.32 22.38 23.82
C PRO A 225 11.70 22.94 24.17
N PRO A 226 11.79 24.22 24.58
CA PRO A 226 13.06 24.81 24.95
C PRO A 226 13.75 23.81 25.86
N ARG A 227 15.00 23.47 25.54
CA ARG A 227 15.81 22.60 26.38
C ARG A 227 15.77 23.23 27.76
N GLY A 228 14.92 22.68 28.64
CA GLY A 228 14.87 23.08 30.02
C GLY A 228 16.27 22.90 30.55
N ASP A 229 16.80 23.96 31.15
CA ASP A 229 18.05 23.90 31.88
C ASP A 229 17.99 22.69 32.79
N GLY A 230 18.77 21.67 32.43
CA GLY A 230 18.91 20.48 33.24
C GLY A 230 19.37 20.91 34.63
N PRO A 231 18.92 20.23 35.69
CA PRO A 231 19.32 20.56 37.04
C PRO A 231 20.86 20.57 37.16
N PRO A 232 21.42 21.42 38.04
CA PRO A 232 22.86 21.53 38.22
C PRO A 232 23.45 20.14 38.46
N ARG A 233 24.53 19.85 37.72
CA ARG A 233 25.33 18.64 37.91
C ARG A 233 25.84 18.64 39.35
N GLY A 234 25.17 17.86 40.20
CA GLY A 234 25.65 17.57 41.54
C GLY A 234 26.96 16.80 41.45
N ASP A 235 27.90 17.20 42.30
CA ASP A 235 29.21 16.60 42.46
C ASP A 235 29.10 15.08 42.62
N GLY A 236 29.66 14.36 41.64
CA GLY A 236 29.78 12.91 41.71
C GLY A 236 30.75 12.50 42.82
N PRO A 237 30.52 11.35 43.48
CA PRO A 237 31.43 10.85 44.51
C PRO A 237 32.78 10.42 43.92
N PRO A 238 33.85 10.39 44.73
CA PRO A 238 35.20 10.12 44.28
C PRO A 238 35.33 8.72 43.68
N ARG A 239 36.12 8.64 42.59
CA ARG A 239 36.49 7.40 41.91
C ARG A 239 37.21 6.48 42.88
N GLY A 240 36.58 5.35 43.19
CA GLY A 240 37.22 4.24 43.88
C GLY A 240 38.17 3.50 42.95
N ASP A 241 39.38 3.23 43.46
CA ASP A 241 40.42 2.43 42.82
C ASP A 241 39.91 1.02 42.48
N GLY A 242 39.92 0.68 41.20
CA GLY A 242 39.65 -0.67 40.71
C GLY A 242 40.89 -1.56 40.83
N PRO A 243 40.73 -2.85 41.19
CA PRO A 243 41.84 -3.79 41.35
C PRO A 243 42.46 -4.24 40.00
N PRO A 244 43.66 -4.85 40.03
CA PRO A 244 44.49 -5.08 38.84
C PRO A 244 43.89 -6.09 37.85
N ARG A 245 44.11 -5.82 36.56
CA ARG A 245 43.75 -6.69 35.44
C ARG A 245 44.69 -7.89 35.38
N ASP A 246 44.20 -9.06 35.77
CA ASP A 246 44.85 -10.33 35.51
C ASP A 246 44.59 -10.84 34.07
N GLY A 247 45.69 -11.10 33.37
CA GLY A 247 45.89 -12.28 32.52
C GLY A 247 44.93 -12.53 31.36
N ARG A 248 45.22 -11.98 30.18
CA ARG A 248 44.79 -12.59 28.89
C ARG A 248 45.65 -13.81 28.57
N PRO A 249 45.09 -15.01 28.34
CA PRO A 249 45.82 -16.10 27.69
C PRO A 249 45.94 -15.83 26.19
N GLY A 250 47.16 -15.94 25.65
CA GLY A 250 47.47 -15.76 24.23
C GLY A 250 46.99 -16.94 23.35
N PRO A 251 46.98 -16.75 22.02
CA PRO A 251 46.47 -17.74 21.07
C PRO A 251 47.43 -18.94 20.92
N PRO A 252 46.91 -20.13 20.58
CA PRO A 252 47.73 -21.33 20.40
C PRO A 252 48.60 -21.25 19.13
N ARG A 253 49.88 -21.59 19.29
CA ARG A 253 50.86 -21.73 18.22
C ARG A 253 50.52 -22.92 17.31
N ARG A 254 50.55 -22.68 15.99
CA ARG A 254 50.65 -23.75 14.98
C ARG A 254 51.99 -24.47 15.12
N GLY A 255 51.94 -25.79 15.29
CA GLY A 255 53.11 -26.67 15.15
C GLY A 255 53.30 -27.11 13.69
N PRO A 256 54.53 -27.42 13.25
CA PRO A 256 54.80 -27.94 11.91
C PRO A 256 54.85 -29.47 11.93
N ARG A 257 54.15 -30.10 10.97
CA ARG A 257 54.64 -31.16 10.05
C ARG A 257 53.47 -31.69 9.24
#